data_AF-A0A1G9CD66-F1
#
_entry.id   AF-A0A1G9CD66-F1
#
_cell.length_a   1.000
_cell.length_b   1.000
_cell.length_c   1.000
_cell.angle_alpha   90.00
_cell.angle_beta   90.00
_cell.angle_gamma   90.00
#
_symmetry.space_group_name_H-M   'P 1'
#
loop_
_entity.id
_entity.type
_entity.pdbx_description
1 polymer ?
#
loop_
_entity_poly.entity_id
_entity_poly.type
_entity_poly.pdbx_seq_one_letter_code
_entity_poly.pdbx_strand_id
1 'polypeptide(L)'
;MTNKQNKWIKYILWICIFVLIGNILFTYLNVRTIGSYALFALSIFVASLLELHTFGKMSYFDSNSGEHKDELEEHIVKVSSKISYFVLMVVVFIIWAVSEYRNGEEEMTNVPLMLVFCATIITLPFVQFFVSRRYR
;
A
#
# COMPACT_ATOMS: atom_id res chain seq x y z
N MET A 1 22.31 -5.48 1.99
CA MET A 1 22.05 -5.61 0.54
C MET A 1 22.81 -4.54 -0.21
N THR A 2 23.51 -4.89 -1.30
CA THR A 2 24.29 -3.92 -2.10
C THR A 2 23.34 -2.96 -2.83
N ASN A 3 23.70 -1.67 -2.94
CA ASN A 3 22.89 -0.62 -3.57
C ASN A 3 22.40 -0.99 -4.99
N LYS A 4 23.13 -1.88 -5.68
CA LYS A 4 22.76 -2.43 -7.00
C LYS A 4 21.57 -3.41 -6.94
N GLN A 5 21.49 -4.29 -5.93
CA GLN A 5 20.36 -5.22 -5.77
C GLN A 5 19.04 -4.49 -5.52
N ASN A 6 19.04 -3.45 -4.68
CA ASN A 6 17.83 -2.71 -4.35
C ASN A 6 17.26 -1.96 -5.58
N LYS A 7 18.11 -1.56 -6.53
CA LYS A 7 17.66 -0.99 -7.81
C LYS A 7 16.91 -2.01 -8.66
N TRP A 8 17.43 -3.23 -8.81
CA TRP A 8 16.76 -4.30 -9.58
C TRP A 8 15.42 -4.71 -8.96
N ILE A 9 15.36 -4.81 -7.63
CA ILE A 9 14.11 -5.11 -6.91
C ILE A 9 13.07 -4.01 -7.17
N LYS A 10 13.46 -2.73 -7.16
CA LYS A 10 12.56 -1.61 -7.51
C LYS A 10 11.98 -1.75 -8.91
N TYR A 11 12.81 -2.09 -9.90
CA TYR A 11 12.34 -2.27 -11.28
C TYR A 11 11.37 -3.46 -11.42
N ILE A 12 11.65 -4.57 -10.75
CA ILE A 12 10.77 -5.74 -10.72
C ILE A 12 9.41 -5.38 -10.09
N LEU A 13 9.40 -4.68 -8.96
CA LEU A 13 8.15 -4.26 -8.31
C LEU A 13 7.32 -3.34 -9.20
N TRP A 14 7.95 -2.40 -9.90
CA TRP A 14 7.26 -1.53 -10.87
C TRP A 14 6.63 -2.31 -12.02
N ILE A 15 7.33 -3.30 -12.56
CA ILE A 15 6.81 -4.18 -13.62
C ILE A 15 5.62 -4.98 -13.10
N CYS A 16 5.70 -5.56 -11.90
CA CYS A 16 4.59 -6.29 -11.29
C CYS A 16 3.35 -5.41 -11.10
N ILE A 17 3.52 -4.17 -10.62
CA ILE A 17 2.42 -3.21 -10.49
C ILE A 17 1.80 -2.89 -11.86
N PHE A 18 2.63 -2.65 -12.88
CA PHE A 18 2.15 -2.36 -14.22
C PHE A 18 1.32 -3.50 -14.81
N VAL A 19 1.79 -4.74 -14.66
CA VAL A 19 1.06 -5.94 -15.11
C VAL A 19 -0.26 -6.11 -14.35
N LEU A 20 -0.29 -5.87 -13.03
CA LEU A 20 -1.51 -5.97 -12.22
C LEU A 20 -2.53 -4.90 -12.59
N ILE A 21 -2.10 -3.65 -12.81
CA ILE A 21 -2.97 -2.58 -13.31
C ILE A 21 -3.55 -2.97 -14.67
N GLY A 22 -2.71 -3.47 -15.59
CA GLY A 22 -3.16 -3.93 -16.90
C GLY A 22 -4.21 -5.04 -16.80
N ASN A 23 -4.02 -6.01 -15.89
CA ASN A 23 -4.97 -7.08 -15.63
C ASN A 23 -6.31 -6.53 -15.12
N ILE A 24 -6.29 -5.66 -14.10
CA ILE A 24 -7.50 -5.04 -13.55
C ILE A 24 -8.27 -4.27 -14.64
N LEU A 25 -7.56 -3.51 -15.46
CA LEU A 25 -8.15 -2.69 -16.52
C LEU A 25 -8.75 -3.58 -17.64
N PHE A 26 -8.06 -4.66 -17.99
CA PHE A 26 -8.55 -5.66 -18.95
C PHE A 26 -9.79 -6.39 -18.44
N THR A 27 -9.82 -6.83 -17.18
CA THR A 27 -10.99 -7.51 -16.59
C THR A 27 -12.17 -6.55 -16.46
N TYR A 28 -11.91 -5.29 -16.10
CA TYR A 28 -12.95 -4.27 -15.99
C TYR A 28 -13.62 -3.99 -17.35
N LEU A 29 -12.84 -3.88 -18.44
CA LEU A 29 -13.37 -3.61 -19.77
C LEU A 29 -14.15 -4.80 -20.36
N ASN A 30 -13.74 -6.03 -20.09
CA ASN A 30 -14.35 -7.23 -20.69
C ASN A 30 -15.50 -7.81 -19.85
N VAL A 31 -15.29 -7.94 -18.54
CA VAL A 31 -16.17 -8.71 -17.65
C VAL A 31 -16.97 -7.79 -16.73
N ARG A 32 -16.63 -6.48 -16.67
CA ARG A 32 -17.20 -5.49 -15.74
C ARG A 32 -17.09 -5.86 -14.25
N THR A 33 -16.37 -6.93 -13.93
CA THR A 33 -16.07 -7.36 -12.57
C THR A 33 -14.65 -6.95 -12.19
N ILE A 34 -14.44 -6.56 -10.95
CA ILE A 34 -13.11 -6.31 -10.42
C ILE A 34 -12.66 -7.54 -9.64
N GLY A 35 -11.57 -8.17 -10.10
CA GLY A 35 -10.99 -9.34 -9.44
C GLY A 35 -10.41 -8.99 -8.06
N SER A 36 -10.92 -9.66 -7.03
CA SER A 36 -10.53 -9.42 -5.64
C SER A 36 -9.06 -9.68 -5.35
N TYR A 37 -8.56 -10.79 -5.86
CA TYR A 37 -7.15 -11.16 -5.81
C TYR A 37 -6.23 -10.09 -6.42
N ALA A 38 -6.60 -9.50 -7.56
CA ALA A 38 -5.74 -8.55 -8.26
C ALA A 38 -5.60 -7.23 -7.48
N LEU A 39 -6.69 -6.75 -6.88
CA LEU A 39 -6.67 -5.58 -6.00
C LEU A 39 -5.82 -5.83 -4.74
N PHE A 40 -6.00 -6.99 -4.12
CA PHE A 40 -5.23 -7.35 -2.94
C PHE A 40 -3.73 -7.44 -3.24
N ALA A 41 -3.36 -8.14 -4.32
CA ALA A 41 -1.97 -8.23 -4.77
C ALA A 41 -1.39 -6.84 -5.04
N LEU A 42 -2.10 -5.97 -5.75
CA LEU A 42 -1.67 -4.60 -6.05
C LEU A 42 -1.38 -3.81 -4.76
N SER A 43 -2.22 -3.95 -3.73
CA SER A 43 -2.01 -3.28 -2.45
C SER A 43 -0.70 -3.69 -1.77
N ILE A 44 -0.37 -4.99 -1.79
CA ILE A 44 0.89 -5.51 -1.24
C ILE A 44 2.08 -4.98 -2.02
N PHE A 45 2.03 -5.02 -3.36
CA PHE A 45 3.14 -4.55 -4.19
C PHE A 45 3.41 -3.06 -4.02
N VAL A 46 2.35 -2.24 -3.90
CA VAL A 46 2.47 -0.81 -3.63
C VAL A 46 3.04 -0.53 -2.24
N ALA A 47 2.54 -1.21 -1.21
CA ALA A 47 3.06 -1.13 0.16
C ALA A 47 4.57 -1.46 0.20
N SER A 48 4.95 -2.56 -0.45
CA SER A 48 6.33 -3.02 -0.57
C SER A 48 7.25 -2.00 -1.24
N LEU A 49 6.77 -1.34 -2.30
CA LEU A 49 7.52 -0.30 -3.01
C LEU A 49 7.74 0.93 -2.14
N LEU A 50 6.71 1.35 -1.40
CA LEU A 50 6.78 2.48 -0.48
C LEU A 50 7.76 2.21 0.67
N GLU A 51 7.75 1.03 1.28
CA GLU A 51 8.74 0.64 2.29
C GLU A 51 10.17 0.69 1.74
N LEU A 52 10.39 0.10 0.56
CA LEU A 52 11.69 0.07 -0.10
C LEU A 52 12.19 1.47 -0.49
N HIS A 53 11.28 2.44 -0.69
CA HIS A 53 11.66 3.83 -0.92
C HIS A 53 11.91 4.60 0.38
N THR A 54 11.17 4.28 1.45
CA THR A 54 11.27 4.94 2.75
C THR A 54 12.57 4.55 3.46
N PHE A 55 12.79 3.25 3.64
CA PHE A 55 13.91 2.72 4.44
C PHE A 55 15.04 2.15 3.58
N GLY A 56 14.84 2.03 2.26
CA GLY A 56 15.84 1.41 1.37
C GLY A 56 16.00 -0.10 1.57
N LYS A 57 15.26 -0.69 2.51
CA LYS A 57 15.17 -2.12 2.81
C LYS A 57 13.69 -2.50 2.92
N MET A 58 13.40 -3.78 2.72
CA MET A 58 12.06 -4.30 2.94
C MET A 58 12.03 -4.94 4.33
N SER A 59 11.33 -4.30 5.27
CA SER A 59 11.31 -4.73 6.68
C SER A 59 10.74 -6.14 6.85
N TYR A 60 9.98 -6.63 5.87
CA TYR A 60 9.37 -7.97 5.88
C TYR A 60 10.36 -9.13 5.65
N PHE A 61 11.52 -8.87 5.03
CA PHE A 61 12.50 -9.91 4.65
C PHE A 61 13.83 -9.84 5.41
N ASP A 62 14.08 -8.74 6.12
CA ASP A 62 15.33 -8.53 6.88
C ASP A 62 15.03 -8.59 8.38
N SER A 63 15.02 -9.81 8.93
CA SER A 63 14.93 -10.07 10.37
C SER A 63 16.26 -9.87 11.09
N ASN A 64 17.28 -9.32 10.40
CA ASN A 64 18.59 -9.14 11.00
C ASN A 64 18.58 -7.92 11.92
N SER A 65 18.21 -8.20 13.16
CA SER A 65 18.43 -7.44 14.38
C SER A 65 19.92 -7.12 14.57
N GLY A 66 20.42 -6.14 13.83
CA GLY A 66 21.68 -5.47 14.12
C GLY A 66 21.42 -4.26 15.02
N GLU A 67 21.99 -4.28 16.22
CA GLU A 67 21.87 -3.42 17.41
C GLU A 67 21.87 -1.88 17.29
N HIS A 68 21.68 -1.29 16.11
CA HIS A 68 21.40 0.14 15.96
C HIS A 68 20.29 0.32 14.92
N LYS A 69 19.04 0.12 15.34
CA LYS A 69 17.94 0.87 14.71
C LYS A 69 18.24 2.33 14.98
N ASP A 70 18.54 3.08 13.93
CA ASP A 70 18.79 4.51 14.01
C ASP A 70 17.60 5.14 14.76
N GLU A 71 17.84 5.87 15.85
CA GLU A 71 16.75 6.41 16.70
C GLU A 71 15.76 7.24 15.87
N LEU A 72 16.25 7.81 14.77
CA LEU A 72 15.49 8.52 13.77
C LEU A 72 14.49 7.63 13.02
N GLU A 73 14.86 6.41 12.63
CA GLU A 73 13.96 5.44 11.98
C GLU A 73 12.84 5.01 12.95
N GLU A 74 13.17 4.76 14.21
CA GLU A 74 12.18 4.41 15.24
C GLU A 74 11.20 5.57 15.50
N HIS A 75 11.71 6.81 15.53
CA HIS A 75 10.88 7.99 15.67
C HIS A 75 9.93 8.18 14.47
N ILE A 76 10.41 7.95 13.23
CA ILE A 76 9.59 8.01 12.02
C ILE A 76 8.47 6.97 12.08
N VAL A 77 8.74 5.74 12.52
CA VAL A 77 7.73 4.68 12.66
C VAL A 77 6.67 5.06 13.70
N LYS A 78 7.06 5.58 14.86
CA LYS A 78 6.12 6.00 15.91
C LYS A 78 5.20 7.14 15.45
N VAL A 79 5.77 8.16 14.82
CA VAL A 79 5.00 9.31 14.33
C VAL A 79 4.07 8.92 13.18
N SER A 80 4.57 8.13 12.23
CA SER A 80 3.79 7.67 11.08
C SER A 80 2.66 6.72 11.46
N SER A 81 2.83 5.86 12.48
CA SER A 81 1.75 4.98 12.95
C SER A 81 0.54 5.78 13.43
N LYS A 82 0.77 6.86 14.18
CA LYS A 82 -0.31 7.74 14.66
C LYS A 82 -1.02 8.46 13.53
N ILE A 83 -0.27 8.97 12.56
CA ILE A 83 -0.82 9.69 11.39
C ILE A 83 -1.54 8.72 10.45
N SER A 84 -0.98 7.52 10.25
CA SER A 84 -1.56 6.45 9.43
C SER A 84 -2.95 6.08 9.91
N TYR A 85 -3.16 5.99 11.22
CA TYR A 85 -4.48 5.75 11.78
C TYR A 85 -5.51 6.80 11.34
N PHE A 86 -5.18 8.09 11.43
CA PHE A 86 -6.10 9.16 11.00
C PHE A 86 -6.33 9.16 9.48
N VAL A 87 -5.28 8.92 8.69
CA VAL A 87 -5.42 8.80 7.23
C VAL A 87 -6.32 7.62 6.88
N LEU A 88 -6.15 6.49 7.57
CA LEU A 88 -6.95 5.30 7.33
C LEU A 88 -8.42 5.55 7.67
N MET A 89 -8.69 6.20 8.80
CA MET A 89 -10.04 6.61 9.19
C MET A 89 -10.73 7.47 8.11
N VAL A 90 -10.01 8.43 7.53
CA VAL A 90 -10.54 9.26 6.44
C VAL A 90 -10.81 8.43 5.19
N VAL A 91 -9.89 7.53 4.81
CA VAL A 91 -10.06 6.67 3.63
C VAL A 91 -11.26 5.74 3.80
N VAL A 92 -11.40 5.12 4.97
CA VAL A 92 -12.57 4.26 5.29
C VAL A 92 -13.86 5.07 5.22
N PHE A 93 -13.86 6.29 5.76
CA PHE A 93 -15.03 7.17 5.71
C PHE A 93 -15.43 7.54 4.28
N ILE A 94 -14.45 7.85 3.41
CA ILE A 94 -14.71 8.13 1.99
C ILE A 94 -15.28 6.90 1.28
N ILE A 95 -14.69 5.72 1.50
CA ILE A 95 -15.17 4.47 0.87
C ILE A 95 -16.60 4.18 1.33
N TRP A 96 -16.88 4.31 2.63
CA TRP A 96 -18.22 4.14 3.18
C TRP A 96 -19.21 5.14 2.59
N ALA A 97 -18.87 6.43 2.51
CA ALA A 97 -19.73 7.45 1.92
C ALA A 97 -20.05 7.21 0.43
N VAL A 98 -19.05 6.77 -0.35
CA VAL A 98 -19.24 6.41 -1.78
C VAL A 98 -20.12 5.16 -1.92
N SER A 99 -19.99 4.21 -0.98
CA SER A 99 -20.78 2.98 -0.98
C SER A 99 -22.24 3.27 -0.66
N GLU A 100 -22.50 4.06 0.37
CA GLU A 100 -23.84 4.48 0.76
C GLU A 100 -24.51 5.33 -0.34
N TYR A 101 -23.75 6.21 -1.00
CA TYR A 101 -24.24 6.99 -2.14
C TYR A 101 -24.65 6.10 -3.34
N ARG A 102 -24.04 4.91 -3.48
CA ARG A 102 -24.30 3.97 -4.58
C ARG A 102 -25.32 2.87 -4.24
N ASN A 103 -26.03 2.93 -3.11
CA ASN A 103 -27.07 1.97 -2.67
C ASN A 103 -28.28 1.78 -3.63
N GLY A 104 -28.20 2.24 -4.89
CA GLY A 104 -29.17 1.95 -5.96
C GLY A 104 -28.75 0.87 -6.97
N GLU A 105 -27.52 0.34 -6.89
CA GLU A 105 -27.04 -0.74 -7.78
C GLU A 105 -26.74 -2.00 -6.95
N GLU A 106 -27.69 -2.95 -6.91
CA GLU A 106 -27.67 -4.18 -6.08
C GLU A 106 -26.49 -5.15 -6.36
N GLU A 107 -25.56 -4.82 -7.27
CA GLU A 107 -24.46 -5.69 -7.69
C GLU A 107 -23.13 -5.50 -6.93
N MET A 108 -22.98 -4.47 -6.09
CA MET A 108 -21.69 -4.14 -5.45
C MET A 108 -21.48 -4.73 -4.05
N THR A 109 -21.98 -5.93 -3.77
CA THR A 109 -22.08 -6.46 -2.39
C THR A 109 -20.76 -6.70 -1.65
N ASN A 110 -19.58 -6.61 -2.28
CA ASN A 110 -18.30 -6.90 -1.61
C ASN A 110 -17.10 -5.99 -1.99
N VAL A 111 -17.23 -5.12 -3.00
CA VAL A 111 -16.14 -4.28 -3.48
C VAL A 111 -15.70 -3.21 -2.45
N PRO A 112 -16.61 -2.55 -1.71
CA PRO A 112 -16.24 -1.57 -0.69
C PRO A 112 -15.39 -2.13 0.45
N LEU A 113 -15.78 -3.29 0.98
CA LEU A 113 -15.11 -3.92 2.11
C LEU A 113 -13.66 -4.26 1.75
N MET A 114 -13.46 -4.71 0.52
CA MET A 114 -12.15 -5.06 -0.01
C MET A 114 -11.26 -3.84 -0.26
N LEU A 115 -11.85 -2.72 -0.70
CA LEU A 115 -11.12 -1.45 -0.82
C LEU A 115 -10.64 -0.96 0.55
N VAL A 116 -11.49 -1.05 1.58
CA VAL A 116 -11.10 -0.73 2.96
C VAL A 116 -9.94 -1.60 3.40
N PHE A 117 -10.03 -2.91 3.17
CA PHE A 117 -8.97 -3.85 3.53
C PHE A 117 -7.64 -3.52 2.84
N CYS A 118 -7.65 -3.26 1.53
CA CYS A 118 -6.46 -2.83 0.78
C CYS A 118 -5.90 -1.49 1.31
N ALA A 119 -6.77 -0.55 1.67
CA ALA A 119 -6.36 0.73 2.24
C ALA A 119 -5.62 0.57 3.57
N THR A 120 -6.03 -0.38 4.43
CA THR A 120 -5.32 -0.64 5.71
C THR A 120 -3.84 -0.97 5.49
N ILE A 121 -3.54 -1.75 4.44
CA ILE A 121 -2.19 -2.22 4.11
C ILE A 121 -1.34 -1.08 3.55
N ILE A 122 -1.92 -0.22 2.69
CA ILE A 122 -1.19 0.86 2.02
C ILE A 122 -0.95 2.06 2.95
N THR A 123 -1.86 2.33 3.88
CA THR A 123 -1.88 3.61 4.59
C THR A 123 -0.65 3.79 5.49
N LEU A 124 -0.20 2.76 6.20
CA LEU A 124 0.99 2.83 7.05
C LEU A 124 2.28 3.12 6.26
N PRO A 125 2.65 2.33 5.23
CA PRO A 125 3.85 2.60 4.45
C PRO A 125 3.76 3.90 3.65
N PHE A 126 2.55 4.33 3.24
CA PHE A 126 2.35 5.62 2.60
C PHE A 126 2.66 6.80 3.51
N VAL A 127 2.19 6.75 4.76
CA VAL A 127 2.47 7.80 5.74
C VAL A 127 3.94 7.77 6.17
N GLN A 128 4.53 6.59 6.35
CA GLN A 128 5.96 6.44 6.62
C GLN A 128 6.81 7.10 5.53
N PHE A 129 6.46 6.89 4.26
CA PHE A 129 7.12 7.53 3.13
C PHE A 129 7.06 9.05 3.23
N PHE A 130 5.89 9.62 3.49
CA PHE A 130 5.73 11.08 3.57
C PHE A 130 6.47 11.69 4.77
N VAL A 131 6.40 11.02 5.93
CA VAL A 131 7.06 11.46 7.15
C VAL A 131 8.59 11.39 7.01
N SER A 132 9.14 10.33 6.41
CA SER A 132 10.59 10.19 6.21
C SER A 132 11.18 11.33 5.38
N ARG A 133 10.42 11.88 4.43
CA ARG A 133 10.82 13.00 3.58
C ARG A 133 10.88 14.34 4.32
N ARG A 134 10.27 14.43 5.51
CA ARG A 134 10.30 15.63 6.35
C ARG A 134 11.45 15.65 7.35
N TYR A 135 11.98 14.47 7.71
CA TYR A 135 13.05 14.31 8.69
C TYR A 135 14.43 14.04 8.07
N ARG A 136 14.51 14.03 6.74
CA ARG A 136 15.73 13.80 5.96
C ARG A 136 16.09 15.04 5.16
#